data_AF-A0A920R1V6-F1
#
_entry.id   AF-A0A920R1V6-F1
#
_cell.length_a   1.000
_cell.length_b   1.000
_cell.length_c   1.000
_cell.angle_alpha   90.00
_cell.angle_beta   90.00
_cell.angle_gamma   90.00
#
_symmetry.space_group_name_H-M   'P 1'
#
loop_
_entity.id
_entity.type
_entity.pdbx_description
1 polymer ?
#
loop_
_entity_poly.entity_id
_entity_poly.type
_entity_poly.pdbx_seq_one_letter_code
_entity_poly.pdbx_strand_id
1 'polypeptide(L)' 'MTEEQIAGEHPAGVTQIGRWHDIPNGNGWIVVESDNQEALTSWFMGWSGQATFPTVTPVVDEGTARKLVKAMLASQQG' A
#
# COMPACT_ATOMS: atom_id res chain seq x y z
N MET A 1 2.47 9.38 -20.58
CA MET A 1 1.63 8.32 -19.98
C MET A 1 0.30 8.36 -20.73
N THR A 2 -0.04 7.31 -21.48
CA THR A 2 -1.32 7.22 -22.19
C THR A 2 -2.44 6.83 -21.23
N GLU A 3 -3.70 7.06 -21.61
CA GLU A 3 -4.86 6.64 -20.79
C GLU A 3 -4.87 5.12 -20.55
N GLU A 4 -4.47 4.33 -21.55
CA GLU A 4 -4.33 2.88 -21.44
C GLU A 4 -3.24 2.48 -20.42
N GLN A 5 -2.11 3.18 -20.42
CA GLN A 5 -1.05 2.97 -19.42
C GLN A 5 -1.51 3.36 -18.00
N ILE A 6 -2.34 4.40 -17.87
CA ILE A 6 -2.94 4.79 -16.59
C ILE A 6 -3.95 3.73 -16.11
N ALA A 7 -4.80 3.25 -17.01
CA ALA A 7 -5.80 2.23 -16.69
C ALA A 7 -5.18 0.88 -16.30
N GLY A 8 -4.06 0.50 -16.93
CA GLY A 8 -3.32 -0.73 -16.67
C GLY A 8 -2.28 -0.64 -15.55
N GLU A 9 -2.18 0.50 -14.86
CA GLU A 9 -1.12 0.75 -13.86
C GLU A 9 -1.19 -0.20 -12.65
N HIS A 10 -2.40 -0.60 -12.25
CA HIS A 10 -2.64 -1.38 -11.05
C HIS A 10 -3.02 -2.82 -11.42
N PRO A 11 -2.28 -3.85 -10.96
CA PRO A 11 -2.64 -5.23 -11.23
C PRO A 11 -3.91 -5.65 -10.48
N ALA A 12 -4.51 -6.77 -10.89
CA ALA A 12 -5.64 -7.36 -10.17
C ALA A 12 -5.29 -7.59 -8.69
N GLY A 13 -6.19 -7.15 -7.81
CA GLY A 13 -5.99 -7.23 -6.36
C GLY A 13 -5.30 -6.00 -5.74
N VAL A 14 -4.92 -4.98 -6.53
CA VAL A 14 -4.44 -3.69 -6.01
C VAL A 14 -5.39 -2.58 -6.49
N THR A 15 -6.04 -1.91 -5.55
CA THR A 15 -6.97 -0.80 -5.83
C THR A 15 -6.39 0.50 -5.31
N GLN A 16 -6.22 1.52 -6.16
CA GLN A 16 -5.81 2.84 -5.71
C GLN A 16 -6.98 3.58 -5.06
N ILE A 17 -6.85 3.93 -3.77
CA ILE A 17 -7.80 4.78 -3.06
C ILE A 17 -7.52 6.25 -3.36
N GLY A 18 -6.24 6.62 -3.39
CA GLY A 18 -5.82 7.98 -3.74
C GLY A 18 -4.32 8.10 -3.87
N ARG A 19 -3.89 9.11 -4.62
CA ARG A 19 -2.50 9.44 -4.86
C ARG A 19 -2.33 10.96 -4.88
N TRP A 20 -1.33 11.44 -4.15
CA TRP A 20 -1.01 12.85 -3.99
C TRP A 20 0.49 13.07 -4.19
N HIS A 21 0.84 14.20 -4.79
CA HIS A 21 2.21 14.51 -5.17
C HIS A 21 2.66 15.82 -4.55
N ASP A 22 3.84 15.81 -3.93
CA ASP A 22 4.61 16.98 -3.54
C ASP A 22 5.74 17.16 -4.56
N ILE A 23 5.34 17.61 -5.75
CA ILE A 23 6.24 17.76 -6.90
C ILE A 23 7.46 18.64 -6.59
N PRO A 24 7.34 19.79 -5.90
CA PRO A 24 8.50 20.62 -5.56
C PRO A 24 9.57 19.91 -4.72
N ASN A 25 9.15 18.98 -3.85
CA ASN A 25 10.07 18.22 -2.99
C ASN A 25 10.36 16.81 -3.51
N GLY A 26 9.88 16.47 -4.71
CA GLY A 26 10.14 15.18 -5.36
C GLY A 26 9.60 13.96 -4.62
N ASN A 27 8.51 14.11 -3.85
CA ASN A 27 7.90 13.02 -3.11
C ASN A 27 6.38 12.97 -3.28
N GLY A 28 5.74 12.02 -2.63
CA GLY A 28 4.29 11.89 -2.65
C GLY A 28 3.81 10.77 -1.76
N TRP A 29 2.49 10.58 -1.76
CA TRP A 29 1.80 9.56 -0.98
C TRP A 29 0.80 8.84 -1.87
N ILE A 30 0.69 7.53 -1.67
CA ILE A 30 -0.34 6.70 -2.29
C ILE A 30 -0.95 5.81 -1.22
N VAL A 31 -2.27 5.71 -1.26
CA VAL A 31 -3.04 4.75 -0.46
C VAL A 31 -3.63 3.74 -1.43
N VAL A 32 -3.33 2.47 -1.19
CA VAL A 32 -3.86 1.35 -1.95
C VAL A 32 -4.52 0.35 -1.01
N GLU A 33 -5.57 -0.28 -1.50
CA GLU A 33 -6.23 -1.41 -0.87
C GLU A 33 -5.82 -2.69 -1.61
N SER A 34 -5.43 -3.72 -0.86
CA SER A 34 -5.09 -5.03 -1.39
C SER A 34 -5.22 -6.09 -0.31
N ASP A 35 -5.89 -7.19 -0.65
CA ASP A 35 -5.90 -8.43 0.14
C ASP A 35 -4.78 -9.40 -0.28
N ASN A 36 -3.98 -9.02 -1.28
CA ASN A 36 -2.89 -9.83 -1.83
C ASN A 36 -1.54 -9.12 -1.69
N GLN A 37 -0.80 -9.49 -0.64
CA GLN A 37 0.51 -8.92 -0.34
C GLN A 37 1.54 -9.15 -1.44
N GLU A 38 1.48 -10.28 -2.16
CA GLU A 38 2.40 -10.56 -3.26
C GLU A 38 2.14 -9.64 -4.46
N ALA A 39 0.86 -9.43 -4.81
CA ALA A 39 0.47 -8.49 -5.86
C ALA A 39 0.86 -7.06 -5.52
N LEU A 40 0.65 -6.63 -4.27
CA LEU A 40 1.07 -5.32 -3.78
C LEU A 40 2.59 -5.15 -3.87
N THR A 41 3.35 -6.15 -3.40
CA THR A 41 4.81 -6.14 -3.42
C THR A 41 5.37 -6.10 -4.83
N SER A 42 4.84 -6.94 -5.72
CA SER A 42 5.22 -6.96 -7.13
C SER A 42 4.97 -5.61 -7.80
N TRP A 43 3.81 -4.99 -7.52
CA TRP A 43 3.46 -3.68 -8.08
C TRP A 43 4.45 -2.59 -7.67
N PHE A 44 4.67 -2.34 -6.37
CA PHE A 44 5.58 -1.24 -5.97
C PHE A 44 7.06 -1.56 -6.28
N MET A 45 7.45 -2.83 -6.39
CA MET A 45 8.78 -3.22 -6.89
C MET A 45 8.94 -2.99 -8.39
N GLY A 46 7.86 -3.06 -9.18
CA GLY A 46 7.86 -2.63 -10.58
C GLY A 46 8.24 -1.15 -10.75
N TRP A 47 7.99 -0.33 -9.73
CA TRP A 47 8.36 1.09 -9.70
C TRP A 47 9.79 1.36 -9.23
N SER A 48 10.55 0.35 -8.80
CA SER A 48 11.87 0.53 -8.17
C SER A 48 12.91 1.26 -9.03
N GLY A 49 12.76 1.25 -10.36
CA GLY A 49 13.62 2.01 -11.28
C GLY A 49 13.27 3.50 -11.39
N GLN A 50 12.11 3.92 -10.87
CA GLN A 50 11.57 5.28 -11.01
C GLN A 50 11.28 5.96 -9.66
N ALA A 51 10.92 5.18 -8.65
CA ALA A 51 10.55 5.66 -7.32
C ALA A 51 11.02 4.67 -6.25
N THR A 52 11.27 5.21 -5.05
CA THR A 52 11.52 4.42 -3.85
C THR A 52 10.34 4.54 -2.91
N PHE A 53 10.06 3.48 -2.17
CA PHE A 53 9.04 3.44 -1.12
C PHE A 53 9.76 3.29 0.23
N PRO A 54 10.36 4.37 0.76
CA PRO A 54 11.18 4.30 1.97
C PRO A 54 10.36 3.93 3.21
N THR A 55 9.05 4.12 3.16
CA THR A 55 8.12 3.74 4.22
C THR A 55 6.90 3.09 3.60
N VAL A 56 6.61 1.86 4.03
CA VAL A 56 5.39 1.14 3.71
C VAL A 56 4.70 0.87 5.05
N THR A 57 3.54 1.48 5.26
CA THR A 57 2.78 1.34 6.51
C THR A 57 1.56 0.46 6.25
N PRO A 58 1.54 -0.79 6.76
CA PRO A 58 0.33 -1.60 6.72
C PRO A 58 -0.76 -0.93 7.56
N VAL A 59 -1.91 -0.72 6.95
CA VAL A 59 -3.13 -0.27 7.63
C VAL A 59 -4.20 -1.32 7.40
N VAL A 60 -5.04 -1.54 8.41
CA VAL A 60 -6.06 -2.58 8.39
C VAL A 60 -7.41 -1.98 8.75
N ASP A 61 -8.49 -2.63 8.31
CA ASP A 61 -9.82 -2.25 8.73
C ASP A 61 -10.03 -2.44 10.25
N GLU A 62 -11.07 -1.81 10.76
CA GLU A 62 -11.42 -1.82 12.18
C GLU A 62 -11.64 -3.25 12.73
N GLY A 63 -12.22 -4.16 11.93
CA GLY A 63 -12.44 -5.55 12.33
C GLY A 63 -11.13 -6.31 12.52
N THR A 64 -10.19 -6.14 11.59
CA THR A 64 -8.84 -6.71 11.67
C THR A 64 -8.03 -6.07 12.80
N ALA A 65 -8.08 -4.74 12.94
CA ALA A 65 -7.41 -4.01 14.03
C ALA A 65 -7.81 -4.55 15.41
N ARG A 66 -9.11 -4.74 15.66
CA ARG A 66 -9.61 -5.29 16.92
C ARG A 66 -9.10 -6.70 17.22
N LYS A 67 -8.96 -7.55 16.19
CA LYS A 67 -8.38 -8.91 16.36
C LYS A 67 -6.90 -8.84 16.75
N LEU A 68 -6.13 -8.01 16.06
CA LEU A 68 -4.69 -7.83 16.31
C LEU A 68 -4.41 -7.29 17.72
N VAL A 69 -5.16 -6.28 18.16
CA VAL A 69 -5.02 -5.72 19.52
C VAL A 69 -5.33 -6.76 20.59
N LYS A 70 -6.39 -7.56 20.42
CA LYS A 70 -6.71 -8.66 21.36
C LYS A 70 -5.58 -9.69 21.46
N ALA A 71 -5.01 -10.09 20.31
CA ALA A 71 -3.89 -11.02 20.28
C ALA A 71 -2.64 -10.45 20.98
N MET A 72 -2.32 -9.17 20.73
CA MET A 72 -1.22 -8.47 21.39
C MET A 72 -1.38 -8.40 22.92
N LEU A 73 -2.59 -8.12 23.42
CA LEU A 73 -2.86 -8.06 24.86
C LEU A 73 -2.75 -9.45 25.52
N ALA A 74 -3.12 -10.51 24.81
CA ALA A 74 -2.97 -11.88 25.30
C ALA A 74 -1.49 -12.31 25.38
N SER A 75 -0.64 -11.86 24.46
CA SER A 75 0.78 -12.22 24.44
C SER A 75 1.61 -11.54 25.53
N GLN A 76 1.07 -10.53 26.22
CA GLN A 76 1.76 -9.78 27.30
C GLN A 76 1.47 -10.33 28.70
N GLN A 77 0.59 -11.31 28.84
CA GLN A 77 0.20 -11.90 30.13
C GLN A 77 1.05 -13.13 30.51
N GLY A 78 2.22 -13.30 29.86
CA GLY A 78 3.19 -14.35 30.12
C GLY A 78 4.31 -13.92 31.07
#